data_AF-A0A3Q0JFA4-F1
#
_entry.id   AF-A0A3Q0JFA4-F1
#
_cell.length_a   1.000
_cell.length_b   1.000
_cell.length_c   1.000
_cell.angle_alpha   90.00
_cell.angle_beta   90.00
_cell.angle_gamma   90.00
#
_symmetry.space_group_name_H-M   'P 1'
#
loop_
_entity.id
_entity.type
_entity.pdbx_description
1 polymer ?
#
loop_
_entity_poly.entity_id
_entity_poly.type
_entity_poly.pdbx_seq_one_letter_code
_entity_poly.pdbx_strand_id
1 'polypeptide(L)'
;MSDEATPHYSSLIDQMTLGLKYLNDTFGECGQPRVAWQIDPFGHSAEVALEFADMGFDGVFFGRIDHEDIALRKKNKTMEMVWRPDDTLGN
;
A
#
# COMPACT_ATOMS: atom_id res chain seq x y z
N MET A 1 1.28 1.34 -9.62
CA MET A 1 0.30 0.32 -9.18
C MET A 1 0.76 -1.01 -9.77
N SER A 2 1.27 -1.88 -8.92
CA SER A 2 1.65 -3.26 -9.21
C SER A 2 0.54 -4.21 -8.73
N ASP A 3 0.56 -5.45 -9.23
CA ASP A 3 -0.10 -6.56 -8.53
C ASP A 3 0.56 -6.81 -7.16
N GLU A 4 -0.16 -7.44 -6.26
CA GLU A 4 0.32 -7.76 -4.90
C GLU A 4 0.45 -9.27 -4.65
N ALA A 5 -0.08 -10.13 -5.54
CA ALA A 5 -0.09 -11.57 -5.34
C ALA A 5 1.10 -12.30 -5.99
N THR A 6 1.51 -11.86 -7.19
CA THR A 6 2.49 -12.57 -8.02
C THR A 6 3.90 -11.96 -8.08
N PRO A 7 4.11 -10.65 -7.90
CA PRO A 7 5.46 -10.08 -7.97
C PRO A 7 6.34 -10.50 -6.81
N HIS A 8 7.64 -10.60 -7.08
CA HIS A 8 8.65 -10.64 -6.02
C HIS A 8 8.85 -9.22 -5.46
N TYR A 9 9.03 -9.10 -4.15
CA TYR A 9 9.16 -7.81 -3.44
C TYR A 9 10.24 -6.91 -4.08
N SER A 10 11.38 -7.48 -4.47
CA SER A 10 12.45 -6.70 -5.14
C SER A 10 11.98 -5.99 -6.42
N SER A 11 11.11 -6.62 -7.21
CA SER A 11 10.57 -6.03 -8.43
C SER A 11 9.61 -4.87 -8.13
N LEU A 12 8.91 -4.95 -6.99
CA LEU A 12 8.04 -3.87 -6.52
C LEU A 12 8.89 -2.68 -6.07
N ILE A 13 9.94 -2.92 -5.30
CA ILE A 13 10.91 -1.88 -4.88
C ILE A 13 11.53 -1.20 -6.11
N ASP A 14 11.98 -1.96 -7.10
CA ASP A 14 12.54 -1.41 -8.34
C ASP A 14 11.53 -0.51 -9.08
N GLN A 15 10.28 -0.99 -9.23
CA GLN A 15 9.22 -0.23 -9.88
C GLN A 15 8.90 1.08 -9.13
N MET A 16 8.74 1.00 -7.80
CA MET A 16 8.42 2.16 -6.96
C MET A 16 9.57 3.17 -6.95
N THR A 17 10.81 2.69 -6.85
CA THR A 17 12.01 3.54 -6.89
C THR A 17 12.09 4.30 -8.21
N LEU A 18 11.82 3.65 -9.35
CA LEU A 18 11.83 4.30 -10.65
C LEU A 18 10.81 5.45 -10.72
N GLY A 19 9.59 5.22 -10.25
CA GLY A 19 8.52 6.24 -10.25
C GLY A 19 8.80 7.39 -9.29
N LEU A 20 9.18 7.09 -8.05
CA LEU A 20 9.48 8.08 -7.02
C LEU A 20 10.71 8.93 -7.40
N LYS A 21 11.73 8.32 -8.00
CA LYS A 21 12.90 9.04 -8.51
C LYS A 21 12.49 10.05 -9.59
N TYR A 22 11.67 9.62 -10.55
CA TYR A 22 11.20 10.52 -11.61
C TYR A 22 10.40 11.70 -11.05
N LEU A 23 9.50 11.45 -10.09
CA LEU A 23 8.72 12.50 -9.44
C LEU A 23 9.63 13.49 -8.71
N ASN A 24 10.61 12.99 -7.95
CA ASN A 24 11.56 13.84 -7.23
C ASN A 24 12.44 14.66 -8.18
N ASP A 25 12.97 14.05 -9.25
CA ASP A 25 13.83 14.74 -10.22
C ASP A 25 13.05 15.83 -11.01
N THR A 26 11.72 15.68 -11.14
CA THR A 26 10.86 16.60 -11.91
C THR A 26 10.21 17.68 -11.06
N PHE A 27 9.74 17.33 -9.87
CA PHE A 27 8.89 18.18 -9.02
C PHE A 27 9.50 18.47 -7.64
N GLY A 28 10.64 17.83 -7.31
CA GLY A 28 11.27 17.92 -6.01
C GLY A 28 10.38 17.42 -4.87
N GLU A 29 10.58 18.00 -3.69
CA GLU A 29 9.86 17.65 -2.46
C GLU A 29 8.33 17.75 -2.61
N CYS A 30 7.83 18.73 -3.37
CA CYS A 30 6.40 18.90 -3.61
C CYS A 30 5.75 17.74 -4.36
N GLY A 31 6.52 16.94 -5.10
CA GLY A 31 6.05 15.79 -5.84
C GLY A 31 6.04 14.48 -5.06
N GLN A 32 6.51 14.47 -3.81
CA GLN A 32 6.59 13.26 -3.00
C GLN A 32 5.18 12.78 -2.60
N PRO A 33 4.75 11.59 -3.03
CA PRO A 33 3.46 11.03 -2.62
C PRO A 33 3.42 10.77 -1.11
N ARG A 34 2.28 11.04 -0.49
CA ARG A 34 2.04 10.79 0.95
C ARG A 34 1.19 9.55 1.21
N VAL A 35 0.42 9.11 0.22
CA VAL A 35 -0.48 7.96 0.33
C VAL A 35 -0.32 7.02 -0.87
N ALA A 36 -0.42 5.72 -0.60
CA ALA A 36 -0.42 4.69 -1.61
C ALA A 36 -1.85 4.43 -2.12
N TRP A 37 -1.97 4.05 -3.40
CA TRP A 37 -3.26 3.90 -4.08
C TRP A 37 -3.32 2.58 -4.86
N GLN A 38 -4.02 1.59 -4.29
CA GLN A 38 -4.13 0.21 -4.77
C GLN A 38 -5.60 -0.18 -4.99
N ILE A 39 -6.30 0.53 -5.88
CA ILE A 39 -7.75 0.35 -6.05
C ILE A 39 -8.18 -0.91 -6.81
N ASP A 40 -7.29 -1.50 -7.61
CA ASP A 40 -7.61 -2.57 -8.56
C ASP A 40 -6.80 -3.89 -8.45
N PRO A 41 -5.79 -4.08 -7.57
CA PRO A 41 -5.25 -5.41 -7.29
C PRO A 41 -6.29 -6.37 -6.72
N PHE A 42 -6.19 -7.66 -7.05
CA PHE A 42 -7.14 -8.68 -6.59
C PHE A 42 -6.71 -9.28 -5.24
N GLY A 43 -6.97 -8.53 -4.17
CA GLY A 43 -6.48 -8.84 -2.82
C GLY A 43 -5.18 -8.11 -2.52
N HIS A 44 -4.79 -8.09 -1.24
CA HIS A 44 -3.69 -7.26 -0.75
C HIS A 44 -2.72 -8.07 0.11
N SER A 45 -1.44 -7.73 0.02
CA SER A 45 -0.35 -8.44 0.69
C SER A 45 0.18 -7.66 1.89
N ALA A 46 0.46 -8.37 2.98
CA ALA A 46 1.10 -7.77 4.15
C ALA A 46 2.49 -7.21 3.82
N GLU A 47 3.24 -7.89 2.95
CA GLU A 47 4.57 -7.44 2.50
C GLU A 47 4.49 -6.06 1.82
N VAL A 48 3.54 -5.89 0.91
CA VAL A 48 3.34 -4.63 0.18
C VAL A 48 2.95 -3.49 1.13
N ALA A 49 2.15 -3.79 2.16
CA ALA A 49 1.82 -2.82 3.19
C ALA A 49 3.04 -2.42 4.03
N LEU A 50 3.93 -3.37 4.35
CA LEU A 50 5.18 -3.11 5.05
C LEU A 50 6.12 -2.25 4.19
N GLU A 51 6.28 -2.60 2.91
CA GLU A 51 7.10 -1.82 1.97
C GLU A 51 6.59 -0.38 1.84
N PHE A 52 5.28 -0.14 1.78
CA PHE A 52 4.75 1.22 1.78
C PHE A 52 5.06 1.99 3.06
N ALA A 53 4.96 1.34 4.22
CA ALA A 53 5.34 1.97 5.48
C ALA A 53 6.83 2.33 5.50
N ASP A 54 7.71 1.43 5.05
CA ASP A 54 9.15 1.66 4.95
C ASP A 54 9.54 2.73 3.93
N MET A 55 8.76 2.88 2.85
CA MET A 55 8.89 3.97 1.88
C MET A 55 8.42 5.33 2.42
N GLY A 56 7.83 5.38 3.62
CA GLY A 56 7.38 6.60 4.27
C GLY A 56 5.97 7.07 3.87
N PHE A 57 5.13 6.15 3.37
CA PHE A 57 3.71 6.45 3.14
C PHE A 57 2.93 6.53 4.45
N ASP A 58 2.07 7.54 4.57
CA ASP A 58 1.23 7.77 5.75
C ASP A 58 -0.02 6.85 5.76
N GLY A 59 -0.38 6.29 4.60
CA GLY A 59 -1.52 5.37 4.48
C GLY A 59 -1.67 4.78 3.08
N VAL A 60 -2.46 3.72 2.98
CA VAL A 60 -2.82 3.04 1.72
C VAL A 60 -4.33 2.96 1.59
N PHE A 61 -4.84 3.24 0.39
CA PHE A 61 -6.25 3.06 0.05
C PHE A 61 -6.37 2.00 -1.02
N PHE A 62 -7.31 1.07 -0.81
CA PHE A 62 -7.57 0.01 -1.76
C PHE A 62 -9.06 -0.27 -1.93
N GLY A 63 -9.42 -0.88 -3.07
CA GLY A 63 -10.81 -1.04 -3.50
C GLY A 63 -11.35 -2.46 -3.39
N ARG A 64 -10.50 -3.48 -3.53
CA ARG A 64 -10.92 -4.88 -3.65
C ARG A 64 -10.57 -5.68 -2.39
N ILE A 65 -11.56 -5.90 -1.55
CA ILE A 65 -11.50 -6.87 -0.45
C ILE A 65 -12.65 -7.88 -0.61
N ASP A 66 -12.58 -8.99 0.10
CA ASP A 66 -13.64 -10.01 0.04
C ASP A 66 -15.01 -9.40 0.34
N HIS A 67 -16.03 -9.83 -0.40
CA HIS A 67 -17.37 -9.28 -0.34
C HIS A 67 -18.05 -9.47 1.03
N GLU A 68 -17.79 -10.58 1.74
CA GLU A 68 -18.28 -10.81 3.09
C GLU A 68 -17.56 -9.87 4.08
N ASP A 69 -16.25 -9.66 3.90
CA ASP A 69 -15.48 -8.70 4.71
C ASP A 69 -15.99 -7.26 4.50
N ILE A 70 -16.29 -6.84 3.26
CA ILE A 70 -16.94 -5.54 2.99
C ILE A 70 -18.24 -5.40 3.79
N ALA A 71 -19.09 -6.43 3.76
CA ALA A 71 -20.39 -6.39 4.44
C ALA A 71 -20.21 -6.30 5.97
N LEU A 72 -19.27 -7.06 6.52
CA LEU A 72 -18.95 -7.06 7.96
C LEU A 72 -18.37 -5.72 8.40
N ARG A 73 -17.41 -5.17 7.67
CA ARG A 73 -16.77 -3.88 7.98
C ARG A 73 -17.73 -2.71 7.89
N LYS A 74 -18.65 -2.70 6.91
CA LYS A 74 -19.71 -1.70 6.83
C LYS A 74 -20.66 -1.77 8.02
N LYS A 75 -21.04 -2.99 8.45
CA LYS A 75 -21.91 -3.19 9.63
C LYS A 75 -21.23 -2.74 10.93
N ASN A 76 -19.95 -3.05 11.09
CA ASN A 76 -19.20 -2.82 12.32
C ASN A 76 -18.48 -1.46 12.36
N LYS A 77 -18.55 -0.67 11.29
CA LYS A 77 -17.82 0.61 11.13
C LYS A 77 -16.30 0.46 11.22
N THR A 78 -15.77 -0.61 10.63
CA THR A 78 -14.34 -0.95 10.60
C THR A 78 -13.78 -0.95 9.17
N MET A 79 -14.29 -0.04 8.32
CA MET A 79 -13.79 0.17 6.96
C MET A 79 -12.37 0.75 6.95
N GLU A 80 -12.00 1.45 8.01
CA GLU A 80 -10.69 2.06 8.22
C GLU A 80 -10.04 1.41 9.44
N MET A 81 -8.75 1.13 9.36
CA MET A 81 -7.97 0.56 10.46
C MET A 81 -6.50 0.92 10.31
N VAL A 82 -5.76 0.85 11.41
CA VAL A 82 -4.29 0.83 11.36
C VAL A 82 -3.88 -0.62 11.07
N TRP A 83 -3.38 -0.86 9.87
CA TRP A 83 -2.86 -2.17 9.48
C TRP A 83 -1.42 -2.29 9.98
N ARG A 84 -1.15 -3.30 10.83
CA ARG A 84 0.19 -3.69 11.26
C ARG A 84 0.56 -5.00 10.53
N PRO A 85 1.35 -4.93 9.44
CA PRO A 85 1.63 -6.11 8.62
C PRO A 85 2.72 -7.02 9.20
N ASP A 86 3.57 -6.50 10.10
CA ASP A 86 4.67 -7.21 10.73
C ASP A 86 4.43 -7.32 12.25
N ASP A 87 4.56 -8.53 12.80
CA ASP A 87 4.33 -8.82 14.22
C ASP A 87 5.56 -8.53 15.11
N THR A 88 6.72 -8.24 14.50
CA THR A 88 8.00 -7.97 15.16
C THR A 88 8.35 -6.49 15.23
N LEU A 89 7.97 -5.73 14.21
CA LEU A 89 8.19 -4.28 14.08
C LEU A 89 6.95 -3.53 14.59
N GLY A 90 6.98 -3.05 15.84
CA GLY A 90 5.86 -2.28 16.41
C GLY A 90 5.55 -2.47 17.90
N ASN A 91 6.46 -3.07 18.66
CA ASN A 91 6.44 -3.05 20.13
C ASN A 91 6.99 -1.74 20.72
#